data_AF-A0A7S3T3C5-F1
#
_entry.id   AF-A0A7S3T3C5-F1
#
_cell.length_a   1.000
_cell.length_b   1.000
_cell.length_c   1.000
_cell.angle_alpha   90.00
_cell.angle_beta   90.00
_cell.angle_gamma   90.00
#
_symmetry.space_group_name_H-M   'P 1'
#
loop_
_entity.id
_entity.type
_entity.pdbx_description
1 polymer ?
#
loop_
_entity_poly.entity_id
_entity_poly.type
_entity_poly.pdbx_seq_one_letter_code
_entity_poly.pdbx_strand_id
1 'polypeptide(L)'
;MLLLLLASCGEIAYGRPGFGSLYLDSRTEYLLLVAIIVSIWLVVFVRHTQHAAVGGAVTKWYLHRNTDRSATRCCGGSAVALGLWHALRYHAGSIAAGSLLITTLKLIRIAFFLLKRTFYQRVSRGLDACGCNGSNRLAAMCLCCISCCLKCVEKSLEALSRYAYAQMMRSKRSFCPSAAEAVRLLTTNLAGAASLRFVAAAFLFLGKLLVAAGCAFLGWRILVQAPPYDSALYSPLAPAVCIFFAAFAVALVFFGVYNMALDTIFLCLCADKERVDAGMPPLGRAHELSSVLGVPIDAPAPQHPRGKGGRRMLETPAERSGSDPSNNPFSRGSGVVDDGGYRI
;
A
#
# COMPACT_ATOMS: atom_id res chain seq x y z
N MET A 1 6.67 16.77 -17.21
CA MET A 1 7.09 18.13 -17.58
C MET A 1 8.61 18.30 -17.49
N LEU A 2 9.24 18.13 -16.33
CA LEU A 2 10.70 18.27 -16.18
C LEU A 2 11.52 17.39 -17.14
N LEU A 3 11.15 16.12 -17.32
CA LEU A 3 11.82 15.21 -18.27
C LEU A 3 11.71 15.67 -19.73
N LEU A 4 10.56 16.26 -20.11
CA LEU A 4 10.35 16.79 -21.46
C LEU A 4 11.18 18.06 -21.69
N LEU A 5 11.31 18.90 -20.67
CA LEU A 5 12.15 20.10 -20.71
C LEU A 5 13.64 19.73 -20.85
N LEU A 6 14.12 18.77 -20.06
CA LEU A 6 15.51 18.28 -20.14
C LEU A 6 15.80 17.58 -21.47
N ALA A 7 14.86 16.80 -22.00
CA ALA A 7 15.00 16.18 -23.32
C ALA A 7 15.00 17.20 -24.46
N SER A 8 14.32 18.34 -24.29
CA SER A 8 14.26 19.43 -25.26
C SER A 8 15.52 20.31 -25.28
N CYS A 9 16.43 20.17 -24.31
CA CYS A 9 17.68 20.93 -24.26
C CYS A 9 18.78 20.36 -25.18
N GLY A 10 18.55 19.22 -25.83
CA GLY A 10 19.51 18.64 -26.77
C GLY A 10 19.58 19.44 -28.07
N GLU A 11 20.78 19.58 -28.64
CA GLU A 11 20.96 20.18 -29.95
C GLU A 11 20.63 19.16 -31.04
N ILE A 12 19.87 19.58 -32.05
CA ILE A 12 19.51 18.72 -33.18
C ILE A 12 20.60 18.85 -34.24
N ALA A 13 21.46 17.83 -34.34
CA ALA A 13 22.37 17.73 -35.47
C ALA A 13 21.62 17.15 -36.67
N TYR A 14 21.49 17.93 -37.73
CA TYR A 14 20.85 17.51 -38.97
C TYR A 14 21.82 16.63 -39.78
N GLY A 15 21.43 15.37 -39.99
CA GLY A 15 22.11 14.45 -40.89
C GLY A 15 21.55 14.51 -42.31
N ARG A 16 21.55 13.38 -43.03
CA ARG A 16 20.89 13.22 -44.34
C ARG A 16 19.44 13.75 -44.29
N PRO A 17 18.88 14.28 -45.40
CA PRO A 17 17.50 14.78 -45.42
C PRO A 17 16.53 13.71 -44.88
N GLY A 18 15.84 14.02 -43.79
CA GLY A 18 14.90 13.13 -43.09
C GLY A 18 15.40 12.48 -41.79
N PHE A 19 16.68 12.58 -41.44
CA PHE A 19 17.23 12.03 -40.19
C PHE A 19 17.98 13.10 -39.38
N GLY A 20 17.46 13.43 -38.20
CA GLY A 20 18.14 14.25 -37.19
C GLY A 20 18.58 13.39 -36.01
N SER A 21 19.82 13.53 -35.56
CA SER A 21 20.31 12.91 -34.32
C SER A 21 20.33 13.96 -33.22
N LEU A 22 19.69 13.67 -32.08
CA LEU A 22 19.73 14.52 -30.90
C LEU A 22 21.09 14.32 -30.21
N TYR A 23 21.90 15.39 -30.17
CA TYR A 23 23.16 15.40 -29.43
C TYR A 23 22.90 15.96 -28.03
N LEU A 24 23.09 15.13 -27.00
CA LEU A 24 23.03 15.57 -25.62
C LEU A 24 24.46 15.72 -25.09
N ASP A 25 24.75 16.85 -24.47
CA ASP A 25 25.99 17.02 -23.71
C ASP A 25 26.06 16.01 -22.56
N SER A 26 27.25 15.53 -22.20
CA SER A 26 27.44 14.50 -21.15
C SER A 26 26.87 14.92 -19.80
N ARG A 27 26.84 16.23 -19.50
CA ARG A 27 26.18 16.74 -18.27
C ARG A 27 24.67 16.59 -18.37
N THR A 28 24.08 16.93 -19.51
CA THR A 28 22.64 16.82 -19.76
C THR A 28 22.20 15.35 -19.76
N GLU A 29 23.00 14.43 -20.31
CA GLU A 29 22.76 12.99 -20.24
C GLU A 29 22.72 12.49 -18.78
N TYR A 30 23.70 12.88 -17.96
CA TYR A 30 23.73 12.53 -16.54
C TYR A 30 22.52 13.09 -15.78
N LEU A 31 22.19 14.37 -16.00
CA LEU A 31 21.03 15.01 -15.37
C LEU A 31 19.72 14.33 -15.78
N LEU A 32 19.59 13.92 -17.05
CA LEU A 32 18.42 13.21 -17.56
C LEU A 32 18.29 11.81 -16.92
N LEU A 33 19.39 11.08 -16.75
CA LEU A 33 19.40 9.79 -16.05
C LEU A 33 18.98 9.93 -14.59
N VAL A 34 19.56 10.90 -13.87
CA VAL A 34 19.18 11.18 -12.47
C VAL A 34 17.71 11.58 -12.38
N ALA A 35 17.24 12.44 -13.28
CA ALA A 35 15.84 12.87 -13.31
C ALA A 35 14.88 11.70 -13.56
N ILE A 36 15.23 10.73 -14.42
CA ILE A 36 14.43 9.52 -14.65
C ILE A 36 14.39 8.67 -13.38
N ILE A 37 15.53 8.41 -12.75
CA ILE A 37 15.62 7.59 -11.53
C ILE A 37 14.80 8.21 -10.39
N VAL A 38 14.97 9.52 -10.17
CA VAL A 38 14.22 10.27 -9.17
C VAL A 38 12.72 10.29 -9.51
N SER A 39 12.34 10.43 -10.78
CA SER A 39 10.93 10.39 -11.19
C SER A 39 10.29 9.03 -10.90
N ILE A 40 11.00 7.93 -11.18
CA ILE A 40 10.53 6.57 -10.84
C ILE A 40 10.37 6.45 -9.33
N TRP A 41 11.37 6.91 -8.56
CA TRP A 41 11.30 6.86 -7.10
C TRP A 41 10.13 7.68 -6.55
N LEU A 42 9.89 8.88 -7.05
CA LEU A 42 8.78 9.74 -6.64
C LEU A 42 7.42 9.08 -6.90
N VAL A 43 7.23 8.43 -8.06
CA VAL A 43 5.98 7.70 -8.35
C VAL A 43 5.77 6.56 -7.36
N VAL A 44 6.84 5.82 -7.01
CA VAL A 44 6.76 4.75 -5.99
C VAL A 44 6.52 5.33 -4.60
N PHE A 45 7.16 6.45 -4.25
CA PHE A 45 6.97 7.15 -2.98
C PHE A 45 5.53 7.64 -2.80
N VAL A 46 4.94 8.26 -3.82
CA VAL A 46 3.54 8.70 -3.79
C VAL A 46 2.59 7.51 -3.59
N ARG A 47 2.85 6.38 -4.28
CA ARG A 47 2.07 5.15 -4.10
C ARG A 47 2.19 4.59 -2.67
N HIS A 48 3.39 4.56 -2.11
CA HIS A 48 3.62 4.09 -0.73
C HIS A 48 2.98 5.04 0.30
N THR A 49 3.02 6.35 0.05
CA THR A 49 2.33 7.35 0.85
C THR A 49 0.81 7.13 0.82
N GLN A 50 0.24 6.82 -0.36
CA GLN A 50 -1.17 6.43 -0.49
C GLN A 50 -1.47 5.18 0.36
N HIS A 51 -0.59 4.17 0.36
CA HIS A 51 -0.78 2.98 1.18
C HIS A 51 -0.85 3.32 2.68
N ALA A 52 0.07 4.14 3.18
CA ALA A 52 0.05 4.59 4.57
C ALA A 52 -1.18 5.45 4.90
N ALA A 53 -1.56 6.38 4.01
CA ALA A 53 -2.73 7.25 4.23
C ALA A 53 -4.04 6.46 4.33
N VAL A 54 -4.26 5.53 3.38
CA VAL A 54 -5.43 4.65 3.38
C VAL A 54 -5.39 3.70 4.57
N GLY A 55 -4.24 3.11 4.87
CA GLY A 55 -4.05 2.24 6.03
C GLY A 55 -4.39 2.95 7.34
N GLY A 56 -4.01 4.21 7.49
CA GLY A 56 -4.35 5.03 8.66
C GLY A 56 -5.85 5.32 8.76
N ALA A 57 -6.48 5.71 7.66
CA ALA A 57 -7.93 5.97 7.63
C ALA A 57 -8.73 4.70 7.98
N VAL A 58 -8.38 3.57 7.39
CA VAL A 58 -9.05 2.28 7.59
C VAL A 58 -8.80 1.74 9.00
N THR A 59 -7.57 1.84 9.52
CA THR A 59 -7.27 1.43 10.89
C THR A 59 -8.05 2.27 11.90
N LYS A 60 -8.11 3.60 11.70
CA LYS A 60 -8.91 4.48 12.55
C LYS A 60 -10.39 4.12 12.50
N TRP A 61 -10.93 3.85 11.31
CA TRP A 61 -12.30 3.39 11.14
C TRP A 61 -12.53 2.06 11.87
N TYR A 62 -11.67 1.07 11.64
CA TYR A 62 -11.80 -0.28 12.20
C TYR A 62 -11.78 -0.29 13.73
N LEU A 63 -10.91 0.52 14.34
CA LEU A 63 -10.77 0.65 15.78
C LEU A 63 -11.83 1.56 16.42
N HIS A 64 -12.59 2.31 15.63
CA HIS A 64 -13.65 3.17 16.17
C HIS A 64 -14.86 2.32 16.58
N ARG A 65 -15.04 2.17 17.89
CA ARG A 65 -16.19 1.53 18.53
C ARG A 65 -17.23 2.60 18.86
N ASN A 66 -18.52 2.28 18.70
CA ASN A 66 -19.71 3.15 18.77
C ASN A 66 -19.92 3.99 20.06
N THR A 67 -18.92 4.11 20.94
CA THR A 67 -19.05 4.70 22.28
C THR A 67 -18.71 6.18 22.34
N ASP A 68 -17.99 6.74 21.36
CA ASP A 68 -17.62 8.17 21.35
C ASP A 68 -18.00 8.88 20.03
N ARG A 69 -19.29 9.21 19.90
CA ARG A 69 -19.78 10.18 18.89
C ARG A 69 -19.18 11.60 19.06
N SER A 70 -18.45 11.85 20.15
CA SER A 70 -17.81 13.13 20.50
C SER A 70 -16.42 13.31 19.87
N ALA A 71 -15.68 12.22 19.63
CA ALA A 71 -14.33 12.28 19.04
C ALA A 71 -14.34 12.58 17.52
N THR A 72 -15.50 12.44 16.87
CA THR A 72 -15.71 12.74 15.45
C THR A 72 -15.67 14.24 15.14
N ARG A 73 -15.67 15.11 16.16
CA ARG A 73 -15.81 16.56 15.99
C ARG A 73 -14.51 17.36 15.95
N CYS A 74 -13.37 16.78 16.32
CA CYS A 74 -12.14 17.58 16.40
C CYS A 74 -11.47 17.85 15.04
N CYS A 75 -11.83 17.11 13.98
CA CYS A 75 -11.37 17.39 12.61
C CYS A 75 -12.44 16.99 11.60
N GLY A 76 -13.30 17.93 11.18
CA GLY A 76 -14.29 17.75 10.11
C GLY A 76 -13.69 17.57 8.70
N GLY A 77 -12.49 16.98 8.59
CA GLY A 77 -11.79 16.71 7.34
C GLY A 77 -11.92 15.25 6.89
N SER A 78 -11.62 15.00 5.61
CA SER A 78 -11.56 13.63 5.06
C SER A 78 -10.63 12.75 5.91
N ALA A 79 -11.10 11.57 6.35
CA ALA A 79 -10.29 10.63 7.13
C ALA A 79 -8.98 10.24 6.42
N VAL A 80 -9.00 10.24 5.09
CA VAL A 80 -7.82 10.01 4.25
C VAL A 80 -6.86 11.20 4.30
N ALA A 81 -7.36 12.44 4.35
CA ALA A 81 -6.51 13.62 4.48
C ALA A 81 -5.78 13.66 5.83
N LEU A 82 -6.48 13.29 6.91
CA LEU A 82 -5.84 13.13 8.23
C LEU A 82 -4.82 11.98 8.23
N GLY A 83 -5.16 10.85 7.60
CA GLY A 83 -4.23 9.73 7.42
C GLY A 83 -2.98 10.13 6.63
N LEU A 84 -3.15 10.94 5.57
CA LEU A 84 -2.07 11.49 4.76
C LEU A 84 -1.20 12.44 5.57
N TRP A 85 -1.80 13.34 6.35
CA TRP A 85 -1.08 14.24 7.25
C TRP A 85 -0.21 13.46 8.23
N HIS A 86 -0.76 12.44 8.90
CA HIS A 86 0.02 11.61 9.82
C HIS A 86 1.12 10.83 9.11
N ALA A 87 0.84 10.25 7.93
CA ALA A 87 1.83 9.54 7.14
C ALA A 87 3.01 10.44 6.76
N LEU A 88 2.75 11.67 6.33
CA LEU A 88 3.81 12.62 5.95
C LEU A 88 4.51 13.25 7.16
N ARG A 89 3.78 13.63 8.20
CA ARG A 89 4.36 14.33 9.36
C ARG A 89 5.19 13.43 10.26
N TYR A 90 4.78 12.17 10.43
CA TYR A 90 5.38 11.25 11.40
C TYR A 90 6.11 10.06 10.76
N HIS A 91 5.74 9.66 9.54
CA HIS A 91 6.27 8.45 8.90
C HIS A 91 6.93 8.66 7.54
N ALA A 92 7.11 9.91 7.07
CA ALA A 92 7.69 10.18 5.75
C ALA A 92 9.06 9.53 5.53
N GLY A 93 9.94 9.53 6.54
CA GLY A 93 11.25 8.89 6.44
C GLY A 93 11.17 7.37 6.24
N SER A 94 10.30 6.69 6.99
CA SER A 94 10.05 5.25 6.83
C SER A 94 9.41 4.93 5.47
N ILE A 95 8.51 5.79 4.99
CA ILE A 95 7.88 5.65 3.67
C ILE A 95 8.91 5.86 2.55
N ALA A 96 9.77 6.87 2.67
CA ALA A 96 10.84 7.19 1.73
C ALA A 96 11.88 6.06 1.62
N ALA A 97 12.30 5.50 2.75
CA ALA A 97 13.22 4.36 2.77
C ALA A 97 12.58 3.11 2.13
N GLY A 98 11.33 2.80 2.50
CA GLY A 98 10.61 1.66 1.92
C GLY A 98 10.34 1.81 0.42
N SER A 99 10.00 3.01 -0.05
CA SER A 99 9.81 3.28 -1.48
C SER A 99 11.13 3.22 -2.25
N LEU A 100 12.24 3.69 -1.66
CA LEU A 100 13.56 3.59 -2.27
C LEU A 100 14.01 2.14 -2.44
N LEU A 101 13.74 1.28 -1.46
CA LEU A 101 14.01 -0.15 -1.54
C LEU A 101 13.28 -0.80 -2.71
N ILE A 102 11.97 -0.55 -2.84
CA ILE A 102 11.17 -1.08 -3.96
C ILE A 102 11.64 -0.50 -5.30
N THR A 103 11.97 0.80 -5.36
CA THR A 103 12.51 1.41 -6.57
C THR A 103 13.83 0.77 -6.99
N THR A 104 14.73 0.51 -6.04
CA THR A 104 16.02 -0.15 -6.33
C THR A 104 15.80 -1.52 -6.98
N LEU A 105 14.85 -2.32 -6.48
CA LEU A 105 14.51 -3.61 -7.09
C LEU A 105 13.89 -3.47 -8.48
N LYS A 106 13.06 -2.45 -8.70
CA LYS A 106 12.52 -2.14 -10.04
C LYS A 106 13.64 -1.76 -11.02
N LEU A 107 14.62 -0.97 -10.58
CA LEU A 107 15.78 -0.60 -11.39
C LEU A 107 16.65 -1.82 -11.72
N ILE A 108 16.93 -2.69 -10.73
CA ILE A 108 17.64 -3.97 -10.95
C ILE A 108 16.92 -4.81 -12.00
N ARG A 109 15.59 -4.90 -11.92
CA ARG A 109 14.79 -5.66 -12.89
C ARG A 109 14.79 -5.04 -14.29
N ILE A 110 14.70 -3.72 -14.39
CA ILE A 110 14.81 -3.01 -15.67
C ILE A 110 16.19 -3.25 -16.27
N ALA A 111 17.26 -3.11 -15.48
CA ALA A 111 18.62 -3.40 -15.91
C ALA A 111 18.76 -4.85 -16.38
N PHE A 112 18.25 -5.83 -15.63
CA PHE A 112 18.26 -7.23 -16.02
C PHE A 112 17.49 -7.48 -17.32
N PHE A 113 16.34 -6.83 -17.54
CA PHE A 113 15.58 -6.92 -18.77
C PHE A 113 16.36 -6.35 -19.98
N LEU A 114 17.04 -5.22 -19.80
CA LEU A 114 17.88 -4.62 -20.84
C LEU A 114 19.10 -5.49 -21.16
N LEU A 115 19.76 -6.05 -20.13
CA LEU A 115 20.86 -7.00 -20.29
C LEU A 115 20.40 -8.27 -21.01
N LYS A 116 19.24 -8.84 -20.62
CA LYS A 116 18.65 -9.98 -21.31
C LYS A 116 18.40 -9.66 -22.78
N ARG A 117 17.83 -8.50 -23.10
CA ARG A 117 17.54 -8.09 -24.49
C ARG A 117 18.81 -7.94 -25.32
N THR A 118 19.83 -7.28 -24.78
CA THR A 118 21.12 -7.08 -25.47
C THR A 118 21.89 -8.39 -25.65
N PHE A 119 21.90 -9.26 -24.64
CA PHE A 119 22.50 -10.59 -24.72
C PHE A 119 21.79 -11.45 -25.77
N TYR A 120 20.44 -11.51 -25.75
CA TYR A 120 19.67 -12.22 -26.77
C TYR A 120 19.96 -11.69 -28.19
N GLN A 121 20.00 -10.36 -28.36
CA GLN A 121 20.30 -9.76 -29.67
C GLN A 121 21.71 -10.07 -30.17
N ARG A 122 22.72 -10.10 -29.29
CA ARG A 122 24.11 -10.45 -29.65
C ARG A 122 24.25 -11.94 -29.97
N VAL A 123 23.61 -12.80 -29.17
CA VAL A 123 23.63 -14.26 -29.38
C VAL A 123 22.90 -14.63 -30.67
N SER A 124 21.74 -14.04 -30.97
CA SER A 124 21.02 -14.30 -32.22
C SER A 124 21.84 -13.89 -33.46
N ARG A 125 22.54 -12.74 -33.44
CA ARG A 125 23.37 -12.30 -34.57
C ARG A 125 24.67 -13.11 -34.73
N GLY A 126 25.26 -13.60 -33.65
CA GLY A 126 26.44 -14.46 -33.70
C GLY A 126 26.13 -15.90 -34.17
N LEU A 127 24.87 -16.34 -34.01
CA LEU A 127 24.44 -17.70 -34.37
C LEU A 127 24.21 -17.90 -35.86
N ASP A 128 23.67 -16.89 -36.55
CA ASP A 128 23.52 -16.90 -38.02
C ASP A 128 24.90 -17.04 -38.71
N ALA A 129 25.99 -16.70 -38.02
CA ALA A 129 27.35 -16.78 -38.52
C ALA A 129 28.11 -18.08 -38.14
N CYS A 130 27.62 -18.91 -37.21
CA CYS A 130 28.40 -20.05 -36.65
C CYS A 130 27.68 -21.40 -36.57
N GLY A 131 26.40 -21.52 -36.95
CA GLY A 131 25.71 -22.81 -37.14
C GLY A 131 25.57 -23.72 -35.90
N CYS A 132 25.90 -23.25 -34.70
CA CYS A 132 25.91 -24.05 -33.46
C CYS A 132 24.65 -23.79 -32.61
N ASN A 133 23.68 -24.73 -32.63
CA ASN A 133 22.34 -24.57 -32.02
C ASN A 133 22.15 -25.13 -30.58
N GLY A 134 23.19 -25.70 -29.95
CA GLY A 134 23.03 -26.48 -28.71
C GLY A 134 23.10 -25.72 -27.37
N SER A 135 24.05 -24.80 -27.20
CA SER A 135 24.38 -24.19 -25.89
C SER A 135 23.40 -23.11 -25.39
N ASN A 136 22.43 -22.70 -26.21
CA ASN A 136 21.64 -21.49 -25.97
C ASN A 136 20.38 -21.72 -25.15
N ARG A 137 19.88 -22.97 -25.06
CA ARG A 137 18.66 -23.30 -24.33
C ARG A 137 18.83 -23.19 -22.81
N LEU A 138 19.98 -23.62 -22.29
CA LEU A 138 20.27 -23.53 -20.85
C LEU A 138 20.40 -22.07 -20.40
N ALA A 139 21.17 -21.25 -21.13
CA ALA A 139 21.31 -19.82 -20.83
C ALA A 139 19.97 -19.06 -20.91
N ALA A 140 19.16 -19.36 -21.93
CA ALA A 140 17.80 -18.82 -22.07
C ALA A 140 16.90 -19.19 -20.89
N MET A 141 16.94 -20.46 -20.46
CA MET A 141 16.19 -20.97 -19.33
C MET A 141 16.63 -20.29 -18.02
N CYS A 142 17.93 -20.21 -17.73
CA CYS A 142 18.46 -19.54 -16.55
C CYS A 142 18.06 -18.05 -16.49
N LEU A 143 18.14 -17.32 -17.62
CA LEU A 143 17.70 -15.92 -17.69
C LEU A 143 16.19 -15.77 -17.50
N CYS A 144 15.40 -16.77 -17.90
CA CYS A 144 13.97 -16.82 -17.62
C CYS A 144 13.72 -17.00 -16.12
N CYS A 145 14.36 -17.98 -15.49
CA CYS A 145 14.25 -18.27 -14.06
C CYS A 145 14.61 -17.06 -13.21
N ILE A 146 15.75 -16.40 -13.47
CA ILE A 146 16.18 -15.20 -12.73
C ILE A 146 15.15 -14.07 -12.90
N SER A 147 14.64 -13.86 -14.12
CA SER A 147 13.59 -12.85 -14.37
C SER A 147 12.32 -13.12 -13.56
N CYS A 148 11.94 -14.39 -13.43
CA CYS A 148 10.79 -14.81 -12.65
C CYS A 148 11.03 -14.59 -11.15
N CYS A 149 12.19 -15.01 -10.63
CA CYS A 149 12.57 -14.81 -9.23
C CYS A 149 12.59 -13.32 -8.84
N LEU A 150 13.20 -12.46 -9.66
CA LEU A 150 13.23 -11.01 -9.41
C LEU A 150 11.80 -10.41 -9.39
N LYS A 151 10.93 -10.86 -10.31
CA LYS A 151 9.52 -10.45 -10.32
C LYS A 151 8.78 -10.92 -9.08
N CYS A 152 9.04 -12.14 -8.60
CA CYS A 152 8.45 -12.67 -7.37
C CYS A 152 8.92 -11.86 -6.16
N VAL A 153 10.22 -11.60 -6.01
CA VAL A 153 10.78 -10.80 -4.91
C VAL A 153 10.19 -9.38 -4.90
N GLU A 154 10.14 -8.72 -6.05
CA GLU A 154 9.51 -7.40 -6.18
C GLU A 154 8.05 -7.43 -5.72
N LYS A 155 7.28 -8.43 -6.16
CA LYS A 155 5.85 -8.55 -5.81
C LYS A 155 5.62 -8.88 -4.34
N SER A 156 6.45 -9.75 -3.77
CA SER A 156 6.39 -10.10 -2.36
C SER A 156 6.73 -8.91 -1.47
N LEU A 157 7.76 -8.13 -1.82
CA LEU A 157 8.13 -6.94 -1.06
C LEU A 157 7.11 -5.81 -1.21
N GLU A 158 6.51 -5.64 -2.40
CA GLU A 158 5.39 -4.71 -2.60
C GLU A 158 4.16 -5.12 -1.76
N ALA A 159 3.88 -6.42 -1.65
CA ALA A 159 2.82 -6.94 -0.79
C ALA A 159 3.12 -6.74 0.69
N LEU A 160 4.32 -7.12 1.13
CA LEU A 160 4.78 -6.92 2.50
C LEU A 160 4.71 -5.45 2.90
N SER A 161 5.13 -4.54 2.02
CA SER A 161 5.11 -3.10 2.29
C SER A 161 3.68 -2.61 2.61
N ARG A 162 2.65 -3.10 1.91
CA ARG A 162 1.25 -2.72 2.20
C ARG A 162 0.85 -3.13 3.62
N TYR A 163 1.12 -4.37 4.02
CA TYR A 163 0.82 -4.84 5.37
C TYR A 163 1.68 -4.13 6.43
N ALA A 164 2.95 -3.87 6.14
CA ALA A 164 3.84 -3.11 7.02
C ALA A 164 3.32 -1.69 7.25
N TYR A 165 2.87 -0.98 6.21
CA TYR A 165 2.30 0.36 6.36
C TYR A 165 0.98 0.36 7.13
N ALA A 166 0.09 -0.62 6.90
CA ALA A 166 -1.10 -0.79 7.72
C ALA A 166 -0.73 -0.99 9.21
N GLN A 167 0.21 -1.89 9.48
CA GLN A 167 0.69 -2.17 10.84
C GLN A 167 1.39 -0.95 11.46
N MET A 168 2.13 -0.19 10.68
CA MET A 168 2.83 1.04 11.08
C MET A 168 1.82 2.08 11.56
N MET A 169 0.75 2.31 10.80
CA MET A 169 -0.32 3.25 11.18
C MET A 169 -1.11 2.78 12.40
N ARG A 170 -1.25 1.46 12.61
CA ARG A 170 -1.90 0.88 13.79
C ARG A 170 -1.06 0.97 15.05
N SER A 171 0.20 0.56 14.95
CA SER A 171 1.11 0.42 16.10
C SER A 171 1.92 1.68 16.41
N LYS A 172 1.90 2.67 15.50
CA LYS A 172 2.71 3.91 15.56
C LYS A 172 4.22 3.66 15.69
N ARG A 173 4.71 2.51 15.21
CA ARG A 173 6.14 2.14 15.19
C ARG A 173 6.80 2.45 13.84
N SER A 174 8.11 2.27 13.72
CA SER A 174 8.83 2.40 12.44
C SER A 174 8.60 1.21 11.50
N PHE A 175 9.01 1.33 10.24
CA PHE A 175 8.71 0.34 9.19
C PHE A 175 9.15 -1.10 9.53
N CYS A 176 10.40 -1.29 9.94
CA CYS A 176 10.99 -2.62 10.15
C CYS A 176 10.27 -3.45 11.25
N PRO A 177 10.06 -2.94 12.49
CA PRO A 177 9.33 -3.69 13.50
C PRO A 177 7.86 -3.91 13.10
N SER A 178 7.24 -2.97 12.40
CA SER A 178 5.89 -3.14 11.87
C SER A 178 5.82 -4.20 10.76
N ALA A 179 6.83 -4.29 9.90
CA ALA A 179 6.91 -5.32 8.86
C ALA A 179 7.07 -6.71 9.46
N ALA A 180 7.96 -6.87 10.46
CA ALA A 180 8.17 -8.15 11.14
C ALA A 180 6.87 -8.64 11.82
N GLU A 181 6.19 -7.73 12.52
CA GLU A 181 4.93 -8.05 13.19
C GLU A 181 3.80 -8.36 12.18
N ALA A 182 3.74 -7.63 11.07
CA ALA A 182 2.79 -7.92 10.01
C ALA A 182 3.02 -9.32 9.40
N VAL A 183 4.27 -9.71 9.12
CA VAL A 183 4.60 -11.06 8.64
C VAL A 183 4.14 -12.10 9.65
N ARG A 184 4.45 -11.91 10.93
CA ARG A 184 4.05 -12.83 11.99
C ARG A 184 2.53 -13.05 11.99
N LEU A 185 1.75 -11.97 12.00
CA LEU A 185 0.29 -12.00 11.95
C LEU A 185 -0.27 -12.72 10.70
N LEU A 186 0.35 -12.49 9.54
CA LEU A 186 -0.06 -13.12 8.30
C LEU A 186 0.27 -14.61 8.25
N THR A 187 1.44 -15.00 8.76
CA THR A 187 1.88 -16.40 8.76
C THR A 187 1.09 -17.26 9.73
N THR A 188 0.68 -16.73 10.88
CA THR A 188 -0.18 -17.44 11.84
C THR A 188 -1.59 -17.67 11.31
N ASN A 189 -2.07 -16.81 10.39
CA ASN A 189 -3.40 -16.89 9.78
C ASN A 189 -3.34 -17.09 8.27
N LEU A 190 -2.33 -17.82 7.77
CA LEU A 190 -2.00 -17.91 6.35
C LEU A 190 -3.15 -18.47 5.49
N ALA A 191 -3.85 -19.51 5.97
CA ALA A 191 -4.94 -20.12 5.23
C ALA A 191 -6.10 -19.13 5.00
N GLY A 192 -6.49 -18.39 6.04
CA GLY A 192 -7.51 -17.33 5.94
C GLY A 192 -7.03 -16.14 5.10
N ALA A 193 -5.74 -15.79 5.18
CA ALA A 193 -5.14 -14.77 4.35
C ALA A 193 -5.22 -15.13 2.87
N ALA A 194 -4.89 -16.37 2.52
CA ALA A 194 -4.86 -16.86 1.15
C ALA A 194 -6.27 -16.89 0.54
N SER A 195 -7.26 -17.43 1.26
CA SER A 195 -8.63 -17.52 0.77
C SER A 195 -9.25 -16.14 0.55
N LEU A 196 -9.13 -15.23 1.53
CA LEU A 196 -9.64 -13.87 1.40
C LEU A 196 -8.95 -13.12 0.27
N ARG A 197 -7.63 -13.27 0.13
CA ARG A 197 -6.85 -12.62 -0.92
C ARG A 197 -7.30 -13.09 -2.30
N PHE A 198 -7.58 -14.38 -2.47
CA PHE A 198 -8.06 -14.94 -3.73
C PHE A 198 -9.44 -14.38 -4.10
N VAL A 199 -10.39 -14.42 -3.16
CA VAL A 199 -11.75 -13.90 -3.36
C VAL A 199 -11.71 -12.40 -3.67
N ALA A 200 -10.99 -11.61 -2.86
CA ALA A 200 -10.81 -10.18 -3.08
C ALA A 200 -10.19 -9.88 -4.45
N ALA A 201 -9.18 -10.64 -4.87
CA ALA A 201 -8.55 -10.44 -6.16
C ALA A 201 -9.53 -10.67 -7.33
N ALA A 202 -10.37 -11.70 -7.24
CA ALA A 202 -11.40 -11.99 -8.25
C ALA A 202 -12.44 -10.85 -8.33
N PHE A 203 -12.99 -10.41 -7.20
CA PHE A 203 -13.97 -9.31 -7.17
C PHE A 203 -13.38 -8.00 -7.65
N LEU A 204 -12.17 -7.64 -7.21
CA LEU A 204 -11.51 -6.41 -7.65
C LEU A 204 -11.11 -6.49 -9.13
N PHE A 205 -10.85 -7.67 -9.69
CA PHE A 205 -10.57 -7.84 -11.11
C PHE A 205 -11.84 -7.67 -11.94
N LEU A 206 -12.93 -8.34 -11.54
CA LEU A 206 -14.23 -8.22 -12.19
C LEU A 206 -14.74 -6.77 -12.16
N GLY A 207 -14.58 -6.07 -11.04
CA GLY A 207 -14.94 -4.65 -10.93
C GLY A 207 -14.18 -3.76 -11.91
N LYS A 208 -12.88 -3.99 -12.14
CA LYS A 208 -12.11 -3.23 -13.15
C LYS A 208 -12.65 -3.47 -14.56
N LEU A 209 -12.97 -4.73 -14.88
CA LEU A 209 -13.50 -5.10 -16.19
C LEU A 209 -14.90 -4.49 -16.41
N LEU A 210 -15.76 -4.53 -15.38
CA LEU A 210 -17.09 -3.94 -15.42
C LEU A 210 -17.05 -2.43 -15.64
N VAL A 211 -16.19 -1.71 -14.91
CA VAL A 211 -16.02 -0.26 -15.09
C VAL A 211 -15.53 0.06 -16.50
N ALA A 212 -14.51 -0.64 -17.00
CA ALA A 212 -13.98 -0.42 -18.34
C ALA A 212 -15.03 -0.72 -19.44
N ALA A 213 -15.73 -1.85 -19.32
CA ALA A 213 -16.79 -2.25 -20.26
C ALA A 213 -17.98 -1.28 -20.21
N GLY A 214 -18.40 -0.84 -19.03
CA GLY A 214 -19.48 0.13 -18.86
C GLY A 214 -19.16 1.48 -19.48
N CYS A 215 -17.93 2.00 -19.25
CA CYS A 215 -17.46 3.23 -19.89
C CYS A 215 -17.38 3.10 -21.41
N ALA A 216 -16.86 1.97 -21.91
CA ALA A 216 -16.76 1.72 -23.35
C ALA A 216 -18.14 1.58 -24.01
N PHE A 217 -19.09 0.91 -23.35
CA PHE A 217 -20.47 0.77 -23.82
C PHE A 217 -21.17 2.13 -23.85
N LEU A 218 -21.08 2.92 -22.77
CA LEU A 218 -21.67 4.25 -22.73
C LEU A 218 -21.04 5.19 -23.76
N GLY A 219 -19.70 5.13 -23.91
CA GLY A 219 -18.97 5.87 -24.93
C GLY A 219 -19.41 5.49 -26.35
N TRP A 220 -19.53 4.20 -26.64
CA TRP A 220 -20.09 3.71 -27.91
C TRP A 220 -21.51 4.24 -28.15
N ARG A 221 -22.38 4.19 -27.14
CA ARG A 221 -23.76 4.70 -27.26
C ARG A 221 -23.78 6.19 -27.58
N ILE A 222 -22.94 6.99 -26.94
CA ILE A 222 -22.82 8.42 -27.23
C ILE A 222 -22.34 8.64 -28.67
N LEU A 223 -21.31 7.90 -29.10
CA LEU A 223 -20.73 8.05 -30.45
C LEU A 223 -21.72 7.70 -31.57
N VAL A 224 -22.64 6.76 -31.33
CA VAL A 224 -23.66 6.34 -32.31
C VAL A 224 -24.93 7.20 -32.24
N GLN A 225 -25.24 7.84 -31.11
CA GLN A 225 -26.52 8.52 -30.91
C GLN A 225 -26.44 10.05 -30.85
N ALA A 226 -25.27 10.63 -30.60
CA ALA A 226 -25.11 12.08 -30.45
C ALA A 226 -24.60 12.73 -31.74
N PRO A 227 -25.35 13.67 -32.35
CA PRO A 227 -24.83 14.53 -33.40
C PRO A 227 -23.66 15.39 -32.88
N PRO A 228 -22.60 15.66 -33.67
CA PRO A 228 -22.39 15.31 -35.09
C PRO A 228 -21.66 13.97 -35.30
N TYR A 229 -21.44 13.18 -34.24
CA TYR A 229 -20.59 11.99 -34.28
C TYR A 229 -21.19 10.84 -35.09
N ASP A 230 -22.53 10.75 -35.13
CA ASP A 230 -23.28 9.72 -35.86
C ASP A 230 -22.98 9.71 -37.38
N SER A 231 -22.81 10.88 -38.00
CA SER A 231 -22.59 10.99 -39.46
C SER A 231 -21.12 11.22 -39.87
N ALA A 232 -20.25 11.60 -38.93
CA ALA A 232 -18.86 11.96 -39.20
C ALA A 232 -17.85 10.82 -38.93
N LEU A 233 -18.23 9.77 -38.20
CA LEU A 233 -17.33 8.67 -37.84
C LEU A 233 -17.44 7.47 -38.78
N TYR A 234 -16.32 7.08 -39.41
CA TYR A 234 -16.24 5.88 -40.25
C TYR A 234 -16.42 4.57 -39.45
N SER A 235 -15.95 4.53 -38.19
CA SER A 235 -16.19 3.40 -37.29
C SER A 235 -16.15 3.83 -35.81
N PRO A 236 -17.24 3.64 -35.04
CA PRO A 236 -17.27 3.92 -33.60
C PRO A 236 -16.49 2.90 -32.76
N LEU A 237 -15.97 1.82 -33.37
CA LEU A 237 -15.27 0.74 -32.66
C LEU A 237 -13.89 1.16 -32.16
N ALA A 238 -13.10 1.81 -33.01
CA ALA A 238 -11.78 2.29 -32.65
C ALA A 238 -11.80 3.23 -31.43
N PRO A 239 -12.62 4.30 -31.40
CA PRO A 239 -12.73 5.16 -30.22
C PRO A 239 -13.31 4.42 -29.00
N ALA A 240 -14.26 3.49 -29.16
CA ALA A 240 -14.77 2.69 -28.05
C ALA A 240 -13.70 1.79 -27.41
N VAL A 241 -12.83 1.17 -28.22
CA VAL A 241 -11.69 0.39 -27.73
C VAL A 241 -10.68 1.29 -26.99
N CYS A 242 -10.41 2.49 -27.51
CA CYS A 242 -9.57 3.47 -26.81
C CYS A 242 -10.16 3.88 -25.46
N ILE A 243 -11.48 4.12 -25.39
CA ILE A 243 -12.20 4.42 -24.14
C ILE A 243 -12.08 3.25 -23.17
N PHE A 244 -12.22 2.00 -23.64
CA PHE A 244 -12.06 0.81 -22.80
C PHE A 244 -10.68 0.77 -22.13
N PHE A 245 -9.60 0.94 -22.89
CA PHE A 245 -8.25 0.90 -22.33
C PHE A 245 -7.96 2.08 -21.40
N ALA A 246 -8.44 3.28 -21.73
CA ALA A 246 -8.31 4.45 -20.87
C ALA A 246 -9.06 4.26 -19.54
N ALA A 247 -10.32 3.81 -19.60
CA ALA A 247 -11.14 3.53 -18.41
C ALA A 247 -10.54 2.40 -17.57
N PHE A 248 -10.00 1.35 -18.20
CA PHE A 248 -9.31 0.27 -17.50
C PHE A 248 -8.05 0.77 -16.78
N ALA A 249 -7.28 1.68 -17.39
CA ALA A 249 -6.11 2.30 -16.75
C ALA A 249 -6.51 3.11 -15.50
N VAL A 250 -7.59 3.87 -15.56
CA VAL A 250 -8.12 4.60 -14.39
C VAL A 250 -8.60 3.64 -13.31
N ALA A 251 -9.32 2.58 -13.70
CA ALA A 251 -9.79 1.55 -12.79
C ALA A 251 -8.62 0.85 -12.06
N LEU A 252 -7.49 0.61 -12.73
CA LEU A 252 -6.30 0.03 -12.08
C LEU A 252 -5.81 0.87 -10.90
N VAL A 253 -5.82 2.19 -11.03
CA VAL A 253 -5.39 3.10 -9.96
C VAL A 253 -6.40 3.14 -8.82
N PHE A 254 -7.69 3.30 -9.16
CA PHE A 254 -8.76 3.42 -8.17
C PHE A 254 -8.93 2.14 -7.34
N PHE A 255 -9.00 0.98 -7.98
CA PHE A 255 -9.08 -0.31 -7.29
C PHE A 255 -7.82 -0.64 -6.47
N GLY A 256 -6.70 0.06 -6.71
CA GLY A 256 -5.51 0.01 -5.87
C GLY A 256 -5.76 0.50 -4.43
N VAL A 257 -6.65 1.49 -4.25
CA VAL A 257 -7.08 1.99 -2.93
C VAL A 257 -7.87 0.91 -2.18
N TYR A 258 -8.83 0.26 -2.86
CA TYR A 258 -9.61 -0.84 -2.30
C TYR A 258 -8.72 -2.01 -1.89
N ASN A 259 -7.75 -2.36 -2.73
CA ASN A 259 -6.80 -3.42 -2.41
C ASN A 259 -6.02 -3.13 -1.12
N MET A 260 -5.61 -1.87 -0.91
CA MET A 260 -4.96 -1.46 0.35
C MET A 260 -5.92 -1.52 1.55
N ALA A 261 -7.18 -1.10 1.36
CA ALA A 261 -8.18 -1.12 2.42
C ALA A 261 -8.47 -2.55 2.89
N LEU A 262 -8.64 -3.49 1.95
CA LEU A 262 -8.84 -4.92 2.25
C LEU A 262 -7.63 -5.51 3.00
N ASP A 263 -6.40 -5.23 2.54
CA ASP A 263 -5.19 -5.69 3.20
C ASP A 263 -5.09 -5.15 4.65
N THR A 264 -5.52 -3.90 4.87
CA THR A 264 -5.52 -3.26 6.21
C THR A 264 -6.58 -3.88 7.12
N ILE A 265 -7.82 -4.05 6.63
CA ILE A 265 -8.92 -4.68 7.38
C ILE A 265 -8.50 -6.08 7.79
N PHE A 266 -7.96 -6.87 6.86
CA PHE A 266 -7.51 -8.23 7.13
C PHE A 266 -6.42 -8.28 8.20
N LEU A 267 -5.42 -7.41 8.12
CA LEU A 267 -4.39 -7.31 9.13
C LEU A 267 -4.97 -6.97 10.52
N CYS A 268 -5.91 -6.02 10.59
CA CYS A 268 -6.58 -5.66 11.84
C CYS A 268 -7.39 -6.82 12.42
N LEU A 269 -8.06 -7.61 11.58
CA LEU A 269 -8.78 -8.82 12.01
C LEU A 269 -7.83 -9.87 12.57
N CYS A 270 -6.68 -10.10 11.93
CA CYS A 270 -5.68 -11.04 12.44
C CYS A 270 -5.17 -10.59 13.82
N ALA A 271 -4.92 -9.29 14.00
CA ALA A 271 -4.49 -8.74 15.28
C ALA A 271 -5.57 -8.84 16.38
N ASP A 272 -6.84 -8.66 16.03
CA ASP A 272 -7.95 -8.85 16.98
C ASP A 272 -8.18 -10.32 17.31
N LYS A 273 -8.05 -11.22 16.33
CA LYS A 273 -8.15 -12.66 16.56
C LYS A 273 -7.10 -13.14 17.56
N GLU A 274 -5.83 -12.75 17.38
CA GLU A 274 -4.77 -13.11 18.32
C GLU A 274 -4.99 -12.54 19.72
N ARG A 275 -5.59 -11.35 19.84
CA ARG A 275 -6.01 -10.79 21.14
C ARG A 275 -7.08 -11.63 21.81
N VAL A 276 -8.05 -12.09 21.04
CA VAL A 276 -9.14 -12.95 21.54
C VAL A 276 -8.60 -14.32 21.95
N ASP A 277 -7.69 -14.90 21.16
CA ASP A 277 -7.00 -16.15 21.50
C ASP A 277 -6.18 -16.01 22.80
N ALA A 278 -5.68 -14.81 23.10
CA ALA A 278 -5.01 -14.46 24.35
C ALA A 278 -5.97 -14.09 25.51
N GLY A 279 -7.29 -14.25 25.34
CA GLY A 279 -8.30 -13.97 26.37
C GLY A 279 -8.65 -12.49 26.56
N MET A 280 -8.18 -11.59 25.68
CA MET A 280 -8.48 -10.16 25.72
C MET A 280 -9.66 -9.81 24.79
N PRO A 281 -10.45 -8.76 25.10
CA PRO A 281 -11.49 -8.29 24.19
C PRO A 281 -10.89 -7.71 22.89
N PRO A 282 -11.61 -7.84 21.75
CA PRO A 282 -11.17 -7.24 20.50
C PRO A 282 -11.15 -5.71 20.59
N LEU A 283 -10.18 -5.08 19.93
CA LEU A 283 -10.03 -3.61 19.93
C LEU A 283 -11.07 -2.95 19.01
N GLY A 284 -11.36 -3.57 17.88
CA GLY A 284 -12.18 -2.98 16.83
C GLY A 284 -13.47 -3.75 16.56
N ARG A 285 -13.93 -3.62 15.32
CA ARG A 285 -15.18 -4.22 14.84
C ARG A 285 -15.04 -5.68 14.40
N ALA A 286 -14.11 -6.42 15.01
CA ALA A 286 -13.85 -7.82 14.66
C ALA A 286 -15.10 -8.68 14.66
N HIS A 287 -15.99 -8.51 15.65
CA HIS A 287 -17.21 -9.29 15.79
C HIS A 287 -18.25 -9.03 14.68
N GLU A 288 -18.30 -7.82 14.12
CA GLU A 288 -19.20 -7.50 12.99
C GLU A 288 -18.69 -8.13 11.69
N LEU A 289 -17.38 -8.27 11.56
CA LEU A 289 -16.72 -8.70 10.32
C LEU A 289 -16.36 -10.18 10.31
N SER A 290 -16.19 -10.82 11.48
CA SER A 290 -15.90 -12.25 11.61
C SER A 290 -17.02 -13.10 11.01
N SER A 291 -18.28 -12.71 11.25
CA SER A 291 -19.47 -13.36 10.69
C SER A 291 -19.54 -13.23 9.17
N VAL A 292 -19.15 -12.08 8.61
CA VAL A 292 -19.16 -11.82 7.17
C VAL A 292 -17.99 -12.51 6.45
N LEU A 293 -16.84 -12.60 7.10
CA LEU A 293 -15.60 -13.11 6.50
C LEU A 293 -15.35 -14.59 6.81
N GLY A 294 -16.20 -15.24 7.60
CA GLY A 294 -16.08 -16.65 7.95
C GLY A 294 -14.82 -16.97 8.75
N VAL A 295 -14.25 -15.98 9.45
CA VAL A 295 -13.11 -16.18 10.35
C VAL A 295 -13.68 -16.40 11.75
N PRO A 296 -13.68 -17.62 12.32
CA PRO A 296 -14.17 -17.83 13.66
C PRO A 296 -13.31 -17.02 14.64
N ILE A 297 -13.98 -16.15 15.38
CA ILE A 297 -13.42 -15.43 16.51
C ILE A 297 -14.28 -15.85 17.70
N ASP A 298 -13.78 -16.78 18.50
CA ASP A 298 -14.44 -17.25 19.72
C ASP A 298 -14.27 -16.17 20.81
N ALA A 299 -14.94 -15.04 20.59
CA ALA A 299 -14.93 -13.94 21.55
C ALA A 299 -15.75 -14.34 22.77
N PRO A 300 -15.24 -14.19 24.01
CA PRO A 300 -16.12 -14.18 25.18
C PRO A 300 -17.15 -13.07 24.98
N ALA A 301 -18.43 -13.41 25.20
CA ALA A 301 -19.58 -12.56 24.87
C ALA A 301 -19.38 -11.10 25.32
N PRO A 302 -19.84 -10.11 24.54
CA PRO A 302 -19.76 -8.72 24.95
C PRO A 302 -20.47 -8.56 26.29
N GLN A 303 -19.72 -8.17 27.33
CA GLN A 303 -20.31 -7.67 28.56
C GLN A 303 -21.01 -6.37 28.20
N HIS A 304 -22.30 -6.46 27.87
CA HIS A 304 -23.20 -5.33 27.91
C HIS A 304 -23.11 -4.79 29.34
N PRO A 305 -22.77 -3.51 29.58
CA PRO A 305 -23.00 -2.94 30.89
C PRO A 305 -24.51 -3.00 31.08
N ARG A 306 -24.99 -3.99 31.85
CA ARG A 306 -26.34 -3.98 32.38
C ARG A 306 -26.39 -2.75 33.26
N GLY A 307 -27.09 -1.73 32.78
CA GLY A 307 -27.57 -0.66 33.63
C GLY A 307 -28.33 -1.28 34.80
N LYS A 308 -27.68 -1.38 35.95
CA LYS A 308 -28.35 -1.35 37.23
C LYS A 308 -27.93 -0.05 37.88
N GLY A 309 -28.82 0.94 37.72
CA GLY A 309 -28.83 2.10 38.59
C GLY A 309 -28.87 1.62 40.04
N GLY A 310 -27.89 2.09 40.79
CA GLY A 310 -27.72 1.79 42.19
C GLY A 310 -26.54 2.62 42.68
N ARG A 311 -26.80 3.89 43.00
CA ARG A 311 -25.86 4.72 43.75
C ARG A 311 -25.42 3.91 44.96
N ARG A 312 -24.13 3.59 45.03
CA ARG A 312 -23.48 3.27 46.29
C ARG A 312 -22.38 4.30 46.45
N MET A 313 -22.69 5.29 47.30
CA MET A 313 -21.73 6.25 47.81
C MET A 313 -20.52 5.48 48.33
N LEU A 314 -19.30 5.94 47.99
CA LEU A 314 -18.15 5.61 48.81
C LEU A 314 -18.38 6.28 50.17
N GLU A 315 -18.84 5.52 51.14
CA GLU A 315 -18.79 5.90 52.55
C GLU A 315 -17.33 5.85 53.01
N THR A 316 -16.79 7.01 53.37
CA THR A 316 -15.64 7.16 54.24
C THR A 316 -15.97 6.65 55.65
N PRO A 317 -15.17 5.76 56.26
CA PRO A 317 -15.27 5.51 57.69
C PRO A 317 -14.50 6.59 58.45
N ALA A 318 -15.22 7.33 59.30
CA ALA A 318 -14.65 8.08 60.40
C ALA A 318 -14.84 7.27 61.68
N GLU A 319 -13.77 6.96 62.40
CA GLU A 319 -13.82 6.71 63.84
C GLU A 319 -12.65 7.43 64.53
N ARG A 320 -12.96 7.98 65.71
CA ARG A 320 -12.19 8.98 66.47
C ARG A 320 -11.26 8.34 67.50
N SER A 321 -10.13 9.03 67.70
CA SER A 321 -9.47 9.39 68.98
C SER A 321 -8.73 8.33 69.80
N GLY A 322 -7.42 8.53 69.96
CA GLY A 322 -6.65 8.07 71.12
C GLY A 322 -5.13 8.18 71.01
N SER A 323 -4.59 9.36 71.38
CA SER A 323 -3.28 9.65 72.02
C SER A 323 -1.93 9.11 71.49
N ASP A 324 -1.05 10.10 71.26
CA ASP A 324 0.39 10.22 71.53
C ASP A 324 1.47 10.12 70.42
N PRO A 325 2.47 11.04 70.40
CA PRO A 325 3.42 11.23 69.30
C PRO A 325 4.85 10.78 69.64
N SER A 326 5.58 10.18 68.70
CA SER A 326 7.06 10.27 68.65
C SER A 326 7.65 9.73 67.34
N ASN A 327 8.64 10.48 66.82
CA ASN A 327 9.80 10.12 65.99
C ASN A 327 9.61 9.05 64.88
N ASN A 328 9.93 9.28 63.60
CA ASN A 328 11.23 9.75 63.09
C ASN A 328 11.10 9.93 61.54
N PRO A 329 11.73 10.92 60.91
CA PRO A 329 11.75 11.07 59.44
C PRO A 329 13.00 10.39 58.85
N PHE A 330 12.88 9.69 57.71
CA PHE A 330 13.89 9.58 56.63
C PHE A 330 13.62 8.32 55.77
N SER A 331 13.00 8.49 54.60
CA SER A 331 13.36 7.74 53.39
C SER A 331 12.84 8.49 52.17
N ARG A 332 13.72 9.22 51.50
CA ARG A 332 13.45 9.94 50.26
C ARG A 332 14.18 9.23 49.13
N GLY A 333 13.40 8.76 48.15
CA GLY A 333 13.76 8.69 46.74
C GLY A 333 14.67 7.55 46.28
N SER A 334 14.66 7.12 45.02
CA SER A 334 13.89 7.45 43.81
C SER A 334 14.41 6.50 42.71
N GLY A 335 13.62 6.21 41.67
CA GLY A 335 14.19 5.80 40.38
C GLY A 335 13.45 4.74 39.58
N VAL A 336 12.19 5.01 39.25
CA VAL A 336 11.49 4.41 38.09
C VAL A 336 12.13 4.97 36.81
N VAL A 337 12.38 4.14 35.80
CA VAL A 337 12.79 4.57 34.45
C VAL A 337 11.64 4.32 33.48
N ASP A 338 11.26 5.41 32.81
CA ASP A 338 10.08 5.66 32.00
C ASP A 338 9.97 4.86 30.69
N ASP A 339 8.72 4.46 30.41
CA ASP A 339 8.18 4.14 29.09
C ASP A 339 7.94 5.45 28.30
N GLY A 340 8.80 5.72 27.31
CA GLY A 340 8.68 6.83 26.37
C GLY A 340 7.58 6.62 25.33
N GLY A 341 6.32 6.66 25.76
CA GLY A 341 5.15 6.68 24.88
C GLY A 341 4.88 8.08 24.32
N TYR A 342 5.25 8.32 23.06
CA TYR A 342 4.83 9.54 22.35
C TYR A 342 3.31 9.52 22.12
N ARG A 343 2.59 10.32 22.91
CA ARG A 343 1.24 10.79 22.60
C ARG A 343 1.33 11.93 21.59
N ILE A 344 0.91 11.69 20.35
CA ILE A 344 0.15 12.64 19.51
C ILE A 344 -0.89 11.84 18.71
#